data_AF-A0A7V3JMH0-F1
#
_entry.id   AF-A0A7V3JMH0-F1
#
_cell.length_a   1.000
_cell.length_b   1.000
_cell.length_c   1.000
_cell.angle_alpha   90.00
_cell.angle_beta   90.00
_cell.angle_gamma   90.00
#
_symmetry.space_group_name_H-M   'P 1'
#
loop_
_entity.id
_entity.type
_entity.pdbx_description
1 polymer ?
#
loop_
_entity_poly.entity_id
_entity_poly.type
_entity_poly.pdbx_seq_one_letter_code
_entity_poly.pdbx_strand_id
1 'polypeptide(L)'
;MNQPEGTFDPYHKWLGIAPAQQPPHYYRLLGIELFEEDPEVIAAAADRQMAHVRTFQTGPHATWSQRILNELAAARLCLLDPRRKREYDAELRAQLAAETQPGDARVGATPRGVPPAQAAPQGADFAWIRLLPKAIRYLRLEAHRLWLQHSRLPGLYWQIGLALYQEGWHERTAGGLYPPLQDTIAEADRSVIRTRRSRWRTLGRLWRAGLAHRRRAMALASLGEQALAEQRSACAPPVLTESLQSVLARVSALRSELRELAQVPSGQVLSPRRLAWLVAAGMAGSATLLWSWLRPW
;
A
#
# COMPACT_ATOMS: atom_id res chain seq x y z
N MET A 1 15.09 -38.99 13.33
CA MET A 1 13.69 -39.39 13.09
C MET A 1 13.41 -39.15 11.61
N ASN A 2 13.66 -40.16 10.77
CA ASN A 2 13.38 -40.11 9.33
C ASN A 2 11.92 -40.50 9.10
N GLN A 3 11.15 -39.71 8.34
CA GLN A 3 9.90 -40.17 7.75
C GLN A 3 9.97 -40.05 6.23
N PRO A 4 9.61 -41.09 5.45
CA PRO A 4 9.77 -41.13 4.00
C PRO A 4 8.50 -40.71 3.22
N GLU A 5 8.72 -40.14 2.03
CA GLU A 5 7.91 -40.17 0.80
C GLU A 5 6.38 -39.87 0.91
N GLY A 6 5.99 -38.64 0.56
CA GLY A 6 4.62 -38.07 0.65
C GLY A 6 4.55 -36.82 1.54
N THR A 7 5.68 -36.55 2.20
CA THR A 7 6.00 -35.51 3.17
C THR A 7 5.88 -34.11 2.59
N PHE A 8 5.15 -33.23 3.28
CA PHE A 8 4.98 -31.82 2.93
C PHE A 8 6.32 -31.12 2.68
N ASP A 9 6.59 -30.73 1.42
CA ASP A 9 7.74 -29.91 1.03
C ASP A 9 7.35 -28.41 1.12
N PRO A 10 7.83 -27.68 2.15
CA PRO A 10 7.45 -26.29 2.34
C PRO A 10 8.06 -25.36 1.28
N TYR A 11 9.23 -25.69 0.71
CA TYR A 11 9.87 -24.88 -0.32
C TYR A 11 9.09 -24.96 -1.63
N HIS A 12 8.66 -26.17 -2.02
CA HIS A 12 7.83 -26.34 -3.21
C HIS A 12 6.40 -25.80 -3.01
N LYS A 13 5.78 -26.06 -1.85
CA LYS A 13 4.37 -25.68 -1.60
C LYS A 13 4.17 -24.19 -1.31
N TRP A 14 5.13 -23.50 -0.68
CA TRP A 14 4.99 -22.07 -0.35
C TRP A 14 5.82 -21.17 -1.24
N LEU A 15 7.04 -21.56 -1.59
CA LEU A 15 7.95 -20.72 -2.38
C LEU A 15 8.00 -21.11 -3.86
N GLY A 16 7.36 -22.21 -4.25
CA GLY A 16 7.34 -22.68 -5.64
C GLY A 16 8.68 -23.25 -6.12
N ILE A 17 9.59 -23.61 -5.21
CA ILE A 17 10.93 -24.09 -5.55
C ILE A 17 10.87 -25.61 -5.76
N ALA A 18 11.08 -26.04 -7.01
CA ALA A 18 11.06 -27.46 -7.35
C ALA A 18 12.16 -28.25 -6.61
N PRO A 19 11.93 -29.54 -6.25
CA PRO A 19 12.93 -30.36 -5.56
C PRO A 19 14.28 -30.46 -6.29
N ALA A 20 14.27 -30.45 -7.63
CA ALA A 20 15.48 -30.46 -8.46
C ALA A 20 16.34 -29.19 -8.31
N GLN A 21 15.82 -28.14 -7.68
CA GLN A 21 16.49 -26.86 -7.46
C GLN A 21 16.79 -26.61 -5.97
N GLN A 22 16.75 -27.68 -5.16
CA GLN A 22 17.08 -27.65 -3.73
C GLN A 22 18.49 -28.24 -3.52
N PRO A 23 19.32 -27.65 -2.64
CA PRO A 23 19.01 -26.52 -1.74
C PRO A 23 18.96 -25.16 -2.48
N PRO A 24 18.03 -24.25 -2.12
CA PRO A 24 17.91 -22.96 -2.78
C PRO A 24 19.03 -22.00 -2.35
N HIS A 25 19.63 -21.32 -3.31
CA HIS A 25 20.45 -20.12 -3.06
C HIS A 25 19.57 -18.92 -2.69
N TYR A 26 20.16 -17.85 -2.14
CA TYR A 26 19.42 -16.70 -1.60
C TYR A 26 18.54 -15.99 -2.62
N TYR A 27 19.01 -15.81 -3.86
CA TYR A 27 18.18 -15.23 -4.93
C TYR A 27 16.91 -16.05 -5.25
N ARG A 28 17.02 -17.38 -5.23
CA ARG A 28 15.87 -18.28 -5.47
C ARG A 28 14.93 -18.31 -4.28
N LEU A 29 15.47 -18.25 -3.06
CA LEU A 29 14.68 -18.14 -1.84
C LEU A 29 13.83 -16.85 -1.83
N LEU A 30 14.38 -15.74 -2.33
CA LEU A 30 13.65 -14.46 -2.48
C LEU A 30 12.72 -14.43 -3.71
N GLY A 31 12.97 -15.29 -4.70
CA GLY A 31 12.24 -15.34 -5.96
C GLY A 31 12.51 -14.10 -6.83
N ILE A 32 13.80 -13.80 -7.01
CA ILE A 32 14.32 -12.70 -7.85
C ILE A 32 15.41 -13.22 -8.79
N GLU A 33 15.80 -12.39 -9.76
CA GLU A 33 16.85 -12.70 -10.73
C GLU A 33 18.20 -12.92 -10.04
N LEU A 34 19.03 -13.80 -10.63
CA LEU A 34 20.38 -14.04 -10.13
C LEU A 34 21.21 -12.75 -10.21
N PHE A 35 21.93 -12.45 -9.13
CA PHE A 35 22.83 -11.29 -9.04
C PHE A 35 22.14 -9.93 -9.19
N GLU A 36 20.84 -9.82 -8.86
CA GLU A 36 20.12 -8.54 -8.79
C GLU A 36 20.96 -7.47 -8.08
N GLU A 37 21.06 -6.29 -8.69
CA GLU A 37 21.91 -5.19 -8.21
C GLU A 37 21.13 -4.19 -7.35
N ASP A 38 19.84 -4.03 -7.63
CA ASP A 38 19.01 -3.04 -6.95
C ASP A 38 18.66 -3.51 -5.52
N PRO A 39 19.18 -2.83 -4.48
CA PRO A 39 18.87 -3.18 -3.09
C PRO A 39 17.38 -3.02 -2.76
N GLU A 40 16.65 -2.13 -3.43
CA GLU A 40 15.21 -1.97 -3.21
C GLU A 40 14.43 -3.17 -3.74
N VAL A 41 14.85 -3.74 -4.88
CA VAL A 41 14.26 -4.97 -5.43
C VAL A 41 14.49 -6.15 -4.49
N ILE A 42 15.73 -6.30 -3.98
CA ILE A 42 16.08 -7.34 -3.00
C ILE A 42 15.25 -7.20 -1.72
N ALA A 43 15.14 -5.97 -1.19
CA ALA A 43 14.38 -5.69 0.03
C ALA A 43 12.89 -6.00 -0.16
N ALA A 44 12.28 -5.48 -1.23
CA ALA A 44 10.87 -5.69 -1.52
C ALA A 44 10.53 -7.18 -1.72
N ALA A 45 11.42 -7.93 -2.40
CA ALA A 45 11.24 -9.36 -2.60
C ALA A 45 11.33 -10.16 -1.29
N ALA A 46 12.27 -9.82 -0.42
CA ALA A 46 12.36 -10.40 0.91
C ALA A 46 11.12 -10.11 1.76
N ASP A 47 10.63 -8.87 1.76
CA ASP A 47 9.42 -8.52 2.52
C ASP A 47 8.19 -9.27 2.02
N ARG A 48 8.05 -9.43 0.69
CA ARG A 48 6.99 -10.24 0.06
C ARG A 48 7.05 -11.70 0.53
N GLN A 49 8.21 -12.35 0.44
CA GLN A 49 8.35 -13.76 0.81
C GLN A 49 8.13 -13.97 2.32
N MET A 50 8.69 -13.10 3.15
CA MET A 50 8.49 -13.16 4.60
C MET A 50 7.02 -12.94 4.98
N ALA A 51 6.32 -12.00 4.35
CA ALA A 51 4.89 -11.79 4.57
C ALA A 51 4.07 -13.03 4.19
N HIS A 52 4.39 -13.69 3.08
CA HIS A 52 3.72 -14.92 2.67
C HIS A 52 3.95 -16.05 3.67
N VAL A 53 5.20 -16.31 4.06
CA VAL A 53 5.53 -17.41 4.97
C VAL A 53 4.96 -17.16 6.38
N ARG A 54 4.85 -15.89 6.82
CA ARG A 54 4.19 -15.52 8.09
C ARG A 54 2.74 -15.97 8.17
N THR A 55 2.03 -16.09 7.03
CA THR A 55 0.63 -16.57 7.04
C THR A 55 0.50 -18.02 7.51
N PHE A 56 1.59 -18.80 7.52
CA PHE A 56 1.63 -20.20 7.96
C PHE A 56 2.22 -20.38 9.37
N GLN A 57 2.45 -19.31 10.13
CA GLN A 57 3.03 -19.37 11.49
C GLN A 57 2.12 -20.01 12.54
N THR A 58 0.80 -19.95 12.37
CA THR A 58 -0.18 -20.48 13.34
C THR A 58 -0.74 -21.85 12.94
N GLY A 59 -0.16 -22.49 11.90
CA GLY A 59 -0.65 -23.75 11.34
C GLY A 59 0.12 -25.00 11.78
N PRO A 60 -0.27 -26.20 11.29
CA PRO A 60 0.39 -27.48 11.62
C PRO A 60 1.86 -27.54 11.17
N HIS A 61 2.29 -26.63 10.31
CA HIS A 61 3.67 -26.51 9.82
C HIS A 61 4.39 -25.27 10.37
N ALA A 62 3.99 -24.77 11.55
CA ALA A 62 4.60 -23.60 12.21
C ALA A 62 6.13 -23.70 12.36
N THR A 63 6.66 -24.88 12.67
CA THR A 63 8.11 -25.10 12.78
C THR A 63 8.82 -24.88 11.44
N TRP A 64 8.21 -25.28 10.32
CA TRP A 64 8.76 -25.07 8.98
C TRP A 64 8.69 -23.61 8.56
N SER A 65 7.59 -22.91 8.86
CA SER A 65 7.47 -21.48 8.54
C SER A 65 8.48 -20.65 9.33
N GLN A 66 8.72 -20.96 10.60
CA GLN A 66 9.76 -20.29 11.37
C GLN A 66 11.17 -20.52 10.80
N ARG A 67 11.48 -21.75 10.38
CA ARG A 67 12.77 -22.07 9.74
C ARG A 67 12.97 -21.26 8.47
N ILE A 68 11.99 -21.27 7.57
CA ILE A 68 12.07 -20.53 6.30
C ILE A 68 12.16 -19.02 6.54
N LEU A 69 11.47 -18.49 7.55
CA LEU A 69 11.60 -17.07 7.91
C LEU A 69 13.00 -16.69 8.37
N ASN A 70 13.69 -17.58 9.09
CA ASN A 70 15.08 -17.36 9.49
C ASN A 70 16.01 -17.38 8.26
N GLU A 71 15.79 -18.32 7.32
CA GLU A 71 16.54 -18.40 6.07
C GLU A 71 16.30 -17.17 5.18
N LEU A 72 15.06 -16.70 5.07
CA LEU A 72 14.70 -15.47 4.35
C LEU A 72 15.32 -14.21 4.99
N ALA A 73 15.36 -14.15 6.33
CA ALA A 73 16.02 -13.06 7.03
C ALA A 73 17.53 -13.06 6.79
N ALA A 74 18.16 -14.24 6.80
CA ALA A 74 19.58 -14.39 6.50
C ALA A 74 19.90 -13.96 5.05
N ALA A 75 19.08 -14.39 4.09
CA ALA A 75 19.20 -13.99 2.69
C ALA A 75 19.09 -12.46 2.53
N ARG A 76 18.08 -11.84 3.16
CA ARG A 76 17.91 -10.39 3.15
C ARG A 76 19.12 -9.65 3.70
N LEU A 77 19.62 -10.05 4.87
CA LEU A 77 20.77 -9.41 5.52
C LEU A 77 22.07 -9.58 4.72
N CYS A 78 22.24 -10.71 4.04
CA CYS A 78 23.41 -10.95 3.19
C CYS A 78 23.35 -10.12 1.91
N LEU A 79 22.22 -10.13 1.21
CA LEU A 79 22.10 -9.50 -0.11
C LEU A 79 21.94 -7.96 -0.04
N LEU A 80 21.45 -7.41 1.07
CA LEU A 80 21.38 -5.95 1.27
C LEU A 80 22.68 -5.33 1.79
N ASP A 81 23.61 -6.12 2.32
CA ASP A 81 24.94 -5.64 2.70
C ASP A 81 25.89 -5.73 1.48
N PRO A 82 26.39 -4.60 0.95
CA PRO A 82 27.22 -4.61 -0.26
C PRO A 82 28.51 -5.43 -0.14
N ARG A 83 29.09 -5.57 1.06
CA ARG A 83 30.32 -6.36 1.25
C ARG A 83 29.99 -7.84 1.26
N ARG A 84 29.00 -8.24 2.07
CA ARG A 84 28.58 -9.64 2.19
C ARG A 84 27.98 -10.17 0.90
N LYS A 85 27.22 -9.35 0.18
CA LYS A 85 26.68 -9.69 -1.14
C LYS A 85 27.81 -10.00 -2.13
N ARG A 86 28.87 -9.19 -2.19
CA ARG A 86 29.99 -9.41 -3.12
C ARG A 86 30.71 -10.73 -2.84
N GLU A 87 30.97 -11.02 -1.57
CA GLU A 87 31.58 -12.29 -1.14
C GLU A 87 30.68 -13.47 -1.53
N TYR A 88 29.40 -13.38 -1.19
CA TYR A 88 28.39 -14.38 -1.53
C TYR A 88 28.25 -14.61 -3.04
N ASP A 89 28.23 -13.54 -3.84
CA ASP A 89 28.11 -13.61 -5.29
C ASP A 89 29.34 -14.26 -5.92
N ALA A 90 30.53 -14.04 -5.37
CA ALA A 90 31.75 -14.68 -5.84
C ALA A 90 31.70 -16.19 -5.59
N GLU A 91 31.28 -16.61 -4.39
CA GLU A 91 31.09 -18.03 -4.05
C GLU A 91 30.01 -18.69 -4.92
N LEU A 92 28.86 -18.02 -5.11
CA LEU A 92 27.76 -18.55 -5.91
C LEU A 92 28.13 -18.70 -7.39
N ARG A 93 28.88 -17.75 -7.96
CA ARG A 93 29.40 -17.88 -9.34
C ARG A 93 30.35 -19.07 -9.48
N ALA A 94 31.21 -19.31 -8.50
CA ALA A 94 32.11 -20.46 -8.51
C ALA A 94 31.35 -21.79 -8.43
N GLN A 95 30.31 -21.87 -7.59
CA GLN A 95 29.46 -23.05 -7.47
C GLN A 95 28.68 -23.35 -8.77
N LEU A 96 28.04 -22.34 -9.34
CA LEU A 96 27.29 -22.48 -10.60
C LEU A 96 28.21 -22.86 -11.78
N ALA A 97 29.44 -22.33 -11.80
CA ALA A 97 30.44 -22.70 -12.81
C ALA A 97 30.91 -24.16 -12.66
N ALA A 98 31.06 -24.65 -11.42
CA ALA A 98 31.42 -26.04 -11.14
C ALA A 98 30.30 -27.02 -11.51
N GLU A 99 29.03 -26.65 -11.31
CA GLU A 99 27.86 -27.45 -11.73
C GLU A 99 27.70 -27.50 -13.27
N THR A 100 28.21 -26.49 -13.97
CA THR A 100 28.11 -26.40 -15.45
C THR A 100 29.30 -27.06 -16.16
N GLN A 101 30.37 -27.44 -15.46
CA GLN A 101 31.49 -28.17 -16.07
C GLN A 101 31.14 -29.66 -16.25
N PRO A 102 31.00 -30.18 -17.49
CA PRO A 102 30.86 -31.60 -17.71
C PRO A 102 32.21 -32.25 -17.42
N GLY A 103 32.24 -33.12 -16.41
CA GLY A 103 33.28 -34.13 -16.30
C GLY A 103 33.30 -34.97 -17.59
N ASP A 104 34.47 -34.98 -18.22
CA ASP A 104 34.80 -35.61 -19.50
C ASP A 104 34.50 -37.13 -19.51
N ALA A 105 33.61 -37.59 -20.40
CA ALA A 105 33.58 -38.97 -20.94
C ALA A 105 32.60 -39.14 -22.12
N ARG A 106 33.16 -38.91 -23.32
CA ARG A 106 32.95 -39.53 -24.64
C ARG A 106 31.77 -40.51 -24.93
N VAL A 107 31.36 -40.40 -26.21
CA VAL A 107 30.78 -41.39 -27.15
C VAL A 107 29.26 -41.35 -27.35
N GLY A 108 28.87 -40.57 -28.36
CA GLY A 108 28.17 -41.09 -29.55
C GLY A 108 26.72 -41.56 -29.40
N ALA A 109 25.77 -40.69 -29.76
CA ALA A 109 24.56 -41.08 -30.48
C ALA A 109 23.93 -39.87 -31.19
N THR A 110 23.66 -40.05 -32.47
CA THR A 110 23.05 -39.17 -33.47
C THR A 110 21.69 -38.59 -33.02
N PRO A 111 21.29 -37.39 -33.50
CA PRO A 111 20.03 -36.77 -33.09
C PRO A 111 18.86 -37.43 -33.82
N ARG A 112 17.98 -38.09 -33.06
CA ARG A 112 16.69 -38.58 -33.53
C ARG A 112 15.58 -37.65 -33.07
N GLY A 113 14.89 -37.06 -34.04
CA GLY A 113 13.51 -36.59 -33.93
C GLY A 113 13.33 -35.23 -33.27
N VAL A 114 13.15 -34.20 -34.11
CA VAL A 114 12.44 -32.98 -33.71
C VAL A 114 10.93 -33.30 -33.77
N PRO A 115 10.20 -33.38 -32.64
CA PRO A 115 8.75 -33.22 -32.68
C PRO A 115 8.43 -31.74 -32.99
N PRO A 116 7.36 -31.46 -33.75
CA PRO A 116 7.03 -30.10 -34.18
C PRO A 116 6.79 -29.22 -32.96
N ALA A 117 7.37 -28.02 -33.03
CA ALA A 117 7.24 -26.95 -32.08
C ALA A 117 5.77 -26.76 -31.66
N GLN A 118 5.46 -27.13 -30.42
CA GLN A 118 4.35 -26.52 -29.72
C GLN A 118 4.68 -25.04 -29.61
N ALA A 119 3.93 -24.22 -30.34
CA ALA A 119 4.02 -22.78 -30.29
C ALA A 119 3.93 -22.33 -28.83
N ALA A 120 5.04 -21.82 -28.30
CA ALA A 120 5.05 -21.05 -27.08
C ALA A 120 4.01 -19.93 -27.20
N PRO A 121 3.23 -19.61 -26.15
CA PRO A 121 2.35 -18.45 -26.17
C PRO A 121 3.22 -17.17 -26.19
N GLN A 122 3.63 -16.73 -27.38
CA GLN A 122 4.36 -15.47 -27.63
C GLN A 122 3.47 -14.22 -27.44
N GLY A 123 2.45 -14.29 -26.58
CA GLY A 123 1.48 -13.21 -26.33
C GLY A 123 1.50 -12.64 -24.91
N ALA A 124 2.35 -13.14 -24.01
CA ALA A 124 2.32 -12.79 -22.59
C ALA A 124 3.18 -11.57 -22.20
N ASP A 125 4.21 -11.23 -22.98
CA ASP A 125 5.25 -10.29 -22.52
C ASP A 125 4.81 -8.82 -22.40
N PHE A 126 3.70 -8.43 -23.05
CA PHE A 126 3.17 -7.05 -22.98
C PHE A 126 1.67 -6.96 -22.68
N ALA A 127 1.04 -8.03 -22.20
CA ALA A 127 -0.39 -8.04 -21.90
C ALA A 127 -0.78 -7.02 -20.80
N TRP A 128 0.14 -6.70 -19.89
CA TRP A 128 -0.04 -5.68 -18.84
C TRP A 128 -0.03 -4.24 -19.36
N ILE A 129 0.63 -3.95 -20.50
CA ILE A 129 0.61 -2.62 -21.14
C ILE A 129 -0.83 -2.25 -21.54
N ARG A 130 -1.64 -3.23 -21.95
CA ARG A 130 -3.07 -3.03 -22.28
C ARG A 130 -3.93 -2.72 -21.05
N LEU A 131 -3.45 -3.04 -19.84
CA LEU A 131 -4.11 -2.73 -18.57
C LEU A 131 -3.67 -1.38 -17.99
N LEU A 132 -2.59 -0.78 -18.50
CA LEU A 132 -2.06 0.51 -18.03
C LEU A 132 -3.10 1.65 -18.07
N PRO A 133 -3.89 1.84 -19.15
CA PRO A 133 -4.92 2.88 -19.19
C PRO A 133 -6.02 2.66 -18.14
N LYS A 134 -6.40 1.39 -17.90
CA LYS A 134 -7.39 1.03 -16.88
C LYS A 134 -6.86 1.27 -15.46
N ALA A 135 -5.59 0.99 -15.21
CA ALA A 135 -4.93 1.25 -13.94
C ALA A 135 -4.74 2.76 -13.68
N ILE A 136 -4.35 3.54 -14.69
CA ILE A 136 -4.28 5.01 -14.59
C ILE A 136 -5.67 5.60 -14.30
N ARG A 137 -6.71 5.13 -15.00
CA ARG A 137 -8.11 5.52 -14.70
C ARG A 137 -8.50 5.15 -13.28
N TYR A 138 -8.14 3.95 -12.81
CA TYR A 138 -8.37 3.52 -11.44
C TYR A 138 -7.71 4.46 -10.42
N LEU A 139 -6.43 4.81 -10.61
CA LEU A 139 -5.71 5.75 -9.75
C LEU A 139 -6.37 7.13 -9.71
N ARG A 140 -6.77 7.67 -10.86
CA ARG A 140 -7.45 8.98 -10.92
C ARG A 140 -8.79 8.96 -10.19
N LEU A 141 -9.57 7.88 -10.35
CA LEU A 141 -10.86 7.74 -9.66
C LEU A 141 -10.70 7.52 -8.15
N GLU A 142 -9.71 6.74 -7.72
CA GLU A 142 -9.41 6.53 -6.30
C GLU A 142 -8.94 7.83 -5.65
N ALA A 143 -8.04 8.58 -6.33
CA ALA A 143 -7.62 9.90 -5.86
C ALA A 143 -8.79 10.89 -5.76
N HIS A 144 -9.69 10.90 -6.75
CA HIS A 144 -10.89 11.75 -6.71
C HIS A 144 -11.83 11.35 -5.57
N ARG A 145 -12.05 10.05 -5.35
CA ARG A 145 -12.83 9.54 -4.22
C ARG A 145 -12.23 9.97 -2.88
N LEU A 146 -10.91 9.82 -2.73
CA LEU A 146 -10.19 10.19 -1.51
C LEU A 146 -10.23 11.70 -1.27
N TRP A 147 -10.09 12.51 -2.33
CA TRP A 147 -10.22 13.96 -2.25
C TRP A 147 -11.62 14.39 -1.80
N LEU A 148 -12.67 13.84 -2.40
CA LEU A 148 -14.05 14.11 -1.97
C LEU A 148 -14.27 13.71 -0.50
N GLN A 149 -13.76 12.55 -0.10
CA GLN A 149 -13.94 12.02 1.25
C GLN A 149 -13.18 12.82 2.32
N HIS A 150 -11.96 13.27 2.04
CA HIS A 150 -11.10 13.93 3.05
C HIS A 150 -11.14 15.45 2.99
N SER A 151 -11.48 16.04 1.85
CA SER A 151 -11.48 17.50 1.68
C SER A 151 -12.89 18.07 1.57
N ARG A 152 -13.75 17.48 0.72
CA ARG A 152 -15.05 18.08 0.38
C ARG A 152 -16.14 17.77 1.42
N LEU A 153 -16.26 16.51 1.85
CA LEU A 153 -17.27 16.10 2.84
C LEU A 153 -17.07 16.80 4.20
N PRO A 154 -15.86 16.84 4.80
CA PRO A 154 -15.66 17.53 6.08
C PRO A 154 -15.97 19.04 6.00
N GLY A 155 -15.71 19.65 4.84
CA GLY A 155 -16.05 21.05 4.59
C GLY A 155 -17.56 21.31 4.58
N LEU A 156 -18.35 20.42 3.97
CA LEU A 156 -19.82 20.53 3.98
C LEU A 156 -20.40 20.29 5.37
N TYR A 157 -19.90 19.29 6.10
CA TYR A 157 -20.29 19.07 7.50
C TYR A 157 -19.96 20.28 8.38
N TRP A 158 -18.79 20.89 8.17
CA TRP A 158 -18.41 22.11 8.87
C TRP A 158 -19.37 23.28 8.57
N GLN A 159 -19.75 23.48 7.30
CA GLN A 159 -20.70 24.54 6.92
C GLN A 159 -22.09 24.31 7.52
N ILE A 160 -22.57 23.06 7.53
CA ILE A 160 -23.85 22.70 8.16
C ILE A 160 -23.78 22.94 9.67
N GLY A 161 -22.72 22.47 10.34
CA GLY A 161 -22.52 22.71 11.77
C GLY A 161 -22.41 24.20 12.12
N LEU A 162 -21.78 25.01 11.26
CA LEU A 162 -21.70 26.46 11.43
C LEU A 162 -23.08 27.14 11.29
N ALA A 163 -23.88 26.74 10.31
CA ALA A 163 -25.24 27.27 10.13
C ALA A 163 -26.12 26.94 11.34
N LEU A 164 -26.10 25.68 11.81
CA LEU A 164 -26.82 25.25 13.02
C LEU A 164 -26.35 25.99 14.28
N TYR A 165 -25.05 26.32 14.35
CA TYR A 165 -24.50 27.13 15.43
C TYR A 165 -25.03 28.56 15.39
N GLN A 166 -25.05 29.21 14.22
CA GLN A 166 -25.50 30.59 14.06
C GLN A 166 -27.00 30.77 14.35
N GLU A 167 -27.84 29.79 14.04
CA GLU A 167 -29.29 29.84 14.27
C GLU A 167 -29.72 29.52 15.72
N GLY A 168 -28.78 29.36 16.65
CA GLY A 168 -29.12 29.08 18.05
C GLY A 168 -29.73 27.68 18.26
N TRP A 169 -29.63 26.78 17.28
CA TRP A 169 -30.26 25.46 17.33
C TRP A 169 -29.74 24.61 18.50
N HIS A 170 -28.50 24.85 18.88
CA HIS A 170 -27.79 24.18 19.96
C HIS A 170 -28.46 24.28 21.35
N GLU A 171 -29.20 25.35 21.63
CA GLU A 171 -29.88 25.53 22.92
C GLU A 171 -31.12 24.63 23.07
N ARG A 172 -31.72 24.19 21.95
CA ARG A 172 -33.00 23.48 21.93
C ARG A 172 -32.87 21.95 21.84
N THR A 173 -31.75 21.43 21.33
CA THR A 173 -31.68 20.01 20.91
C THR A 173 -30.33 19.31 21.12
N ALA A 174 -29.21 20.04 21.25
CA ALA A 174 -27.85 19.45 21.26
C ALA A 174 -27.27 19.26 22.68
N GLY A 175 -28.13 19.04 23.68
CA GLY A 175 -27.85 19.22 25.11
C GLY A 175 -26.64 18.46 25.70
N GLY A 176 -26.18 17.38 25.08
CA GLY A 176 -25.02 16.60 25.58
C GLY A 176 -23.67 16.93 24.93
N LEU A 177 -23.69 17.45 23.69
CA LEU A 177 -22.49 17.66 22.87
C LEU A 177 -22.06 19.12 22.81
N TYR A 178 -22.97 20.02 23.20
CA TYR A 178 -22.77 21.45 23.11
C TYR A 178 -21.81 22.04 24.16
N PRO A 179 -21.85 21.67 25.46
CA PRO A 179 -20.92 22.23 26.44
C PRO A 179 -19.43 21.97 26.10
N PRO A 180 -19.02 20.75 25.70
CA PRO A 180 -17.64 20.50 25.23
C PRO A 180 -17.27 21.29 23.97
N LEU A 181 -18.25 21.53 23.09
CA LEU A 181 -18.06 22.30 21.86
C LEU A 181 -17.87 23.80 22.16
N GLN A 182 -18.66 24.37 23.07
CA GLN A 182 -18.48 25.73 23.56
C GLN A 182 -17.10 25.91 24.21
N ASP A 183 -16.67 24.98 25.05
CA ASP A 183 -15.35 25.06 25.68
C ASP A 183 -14.23 25.00 24.66
N THR A 184 -14.34 24.14 23.64
CA THR A 184 -13.33 24.06 22.56
C THR A 184 -13.32 25.30 21.66
N ILE A 185 -14.48 25.89 21.36
CA ILE A 185 -14.60 27.14 20.59
C ILE A 185 -14.06 28.32 21.42
N ALA A 186 -14.46 28.42 22.68
CA ALA A 186 -14.00 29.47 23.59
C ALA A 186 -12.49 29.38 23.84
N GLU A 187 -11.94 28.16 23.99
CA GLU A 187 -10.50 27.95 24.11
C GLU A 187 -9.75 28.34 22.83
N ALA A 188 -10.32 28.03 21.66
CA ALA A 188 -9.77 28.47 20.38
C ALA A 188 -9.74 30.00 20.29
N ASP A 189 -10.82 30.69 20.64
CA ASP A 189 -10.90 32.16 20.59
C ASP A 189 -9.98 32.83 21.64
N ARG A 190 -9.89 32.28 22.85
CA ARG A 190 -8.93 32.72 23.89
C ARG A 190 -7.48 32.58 23.43
N SER A 191 -7.16 31.49 22.71
CA SER A 191 -5.81 31.26 22.19
C SER A 191 -5.38 32.28 21.13
N VAL A 192 -6.34 32.85 20.39
CA VAL A 192 -6.12 33.90 19.40
C VAL A 192 -5.90 35.26 20.09
N ILE A 193 -6.72 35.61 21.10
CA ILE A 193 -6.71 36.93 21.76
C ILE A 193 -5.45 37.16 22.64
N ARG A 194 -4.85 36.12 23.23
CA ARG A 194 -3.75 36.24 24.21
C ARG A 194 -2.36 36.59 23.63
N THR A 195 -2.25 37.00 22.37
CA THR A 195 -0.99 36.98 21.60
C THR A 195 -0.34 38.34 21.27
N ARG A 196 -0.31 39.29 22.22
CA ARG A 196 0.44 40.57 22.11
C ARG A 196 1.70 40.62 22.99
N ARG A 197 2.75 39.81 22.72
CA ARG A 197 4.16 40.09 23.14
C ARG A 197 5.19 39.09 22.54
N SER A 198 6.30 39.64 22.03
CA SER A 198 7.60 39.03 21.61
C SER A 198 7.67 38.16 20.35
N ARG A 199 8.66 38.43 19.47
CA ARG A 199 8.84 37.88 18.10
C ARG A 199 9.28 36.40 18.01
N TRP A 200 10.02 35.82 18.96
CA TRP A 200 10.54 34.43 18.86
C TRP A 200 9.54 33.32 19.17
N ARG A 201 8.29 33.69 19.52
CA ARG A 201 7.15 32.77 19.71
C ARG A 201 6.27 32.65 18.44
N THR A 202 6.62 33.23 17.28
CA THR A 202 5.76 33.31 16.08
C THR A 202 5.46 31.96 15.45
N LEU A 203 6.45 31.08 15.30
CA LEU A 203 6.26 29.74 14.75
C LEU A 203 5.37 28.86 15.64
N GLY A 204 5.64 28.83 16.95
CA GLY A 204 4.78 28.15 17.93
C GLY A 204 3.41 28.81 18.14
N ARG A 205 3.23 30.07 17.73
CA ARG A 205 1.93 30.78 17.70
C ARG A 205 1.09 30.37 16.49
N LEU A 206 1.68 30.37 15.30
CA LEU A 206 1.03 29.92 14.07
C LEU A 206 0.61 28.45 14.19
N TRP A 207 1.45 27.62 14.82
CA TRP A 207 1.14 26.22 15.05
C TRP A 207 -0.02 26.00 16.04
N ARG A 208 -0.05 26.75 17.16
CA ARG A 208 -1.15 26.67 18.15
C ARG A 208 -2.45 27.27 17.64
N ALA A 209 -2.40 28.41 16.96
CA ALA A 209 -3.58 29.01 16.32
C ALA A 209 -4.11 28.10 15.19
N GLY A 210 -3.22 27.47 14.42
CA GLY A 210 -3.59 26.47 13.41
C GLY A 210 -4.22 25.20 14.03
N LEU A 211 -3.71 24.73 15.17
CA LEU A 211 -4.28 23.60 15.91
C LEU A 211 -5.64 23.94 16.51
N ALA A 212 -5.80 25.13 17.09
CA ALA A 212 -7.07 25.64 17.59
C ALA A 212 -8.12 25.78 16.47
N HIS A 213 -7.72 26.35 15.33
CA HIS A 213 -8.58 26.45 14.14
C HIS A 213 -8.98 25.07 13.62
N ARG A 214 -8.05 24.10 13.59
CA ARG A 214 -8.36 22.71 13.23
C ARG A 214 -9.32 22.04 14.20
N ARG A 215 -9.14 22.24 15.51
CA ARG A 215 -10.03 21.69 16.54
C ARG A 215 -11.44 22.26 16.43
N ARG A 216 -11.56 23.57 16.25
CA ARG A 216 -12.85 24.24 15.99
C ARG A 216 -13.52 23.72 14.72
N ALA A 217 -12.76 23.53 13.65
CA ALA A 217 -13.28 22.99 12.40
C ALA A 217 -13.79 21.55 12.55
N MET A 218 -13.04 20.68 13.25
CA MET A 218 -13.46 19.30 13.52
C MET A 218 -14.70 19.25 14.43
N ALA A 219 -14.77 20.10 15.44
CA ALA A 219 -15.92 20.20 16.34
C ALA A 219 -17.20 20.54 15.57
N LEU A 220 -17.18 21.60 14.77
CA LEU A 220 -18.33 22.00 13.95
C LEU A 220 -18.69 20.94 12.89
N ALA A 221 -17.71 20.27 12.29
CA ALA A 221 -17.98 19.17 11.37
C ALA A 221 -18.69 17.99 12.07
N SER A 222 -18.26 17.62 13.28
CA SER A 222 -18.91 16.55 14.05
C SER A 222 -20.37 16.88 14.43
N LEU A 223 -20.65 18.16 14.74
CA LEU A 223 -21.99 18.65 15.01
C LEU A 223 -22.89 18.51 13.76
N GLY A 224 -22.38 18.93 12.60
CA GLY A 224 -23.10 18.80 11.33
C GLY A 224 -23.37 17.35 10.93
N GLU A 225 -22.41 16.45 11.18
CA GLU A 225 -22.54 15.01 10.91
C GLU A 225 -23.63 14.36 11.78
N GLN A 226 -23.64 14.64 13.08
CA GLN A 226 -24.60 14.07 14.02
C GLN A 226 -26.03 14.61 13.79
N ALA A 227 -26.18 15.91 13.51
CA ALA A 227 -27.47 16.50 13.17
C ALA A 227 -28.10 15.83 11.93
N LEU A 228 -27.28 15.42 10.96
CA LEU A 228 -27.74 14.68 9.79
C LEU A 228 -28.06 13.21 10.10
N ALA A 229 -27.26 12.56 10.96
CA ALA A 229 -27.45 11.17 11.36
C ALA A 229 -28.77 10.96 12.11
N GLU A 230 -29.22 11.95 12.87
CA GLU A 230 -30.53 11.95 13.53
C GLU A 230 -31.70 12.23 12.57
N GLN A 231 -31.45 12.32 11.25
CA GLN A 231 -32.43 12.68 10.22
C GLN A 231 -33.12 14.03 10.48
N ARG A 232 -32.46 14.93 11.23
CA ARG A 232 -32.95 16.27 11.56
C ARG A 232 -32.56 17.32 10.51
N SER A 233 -32.41 16.88 9.26
CA SER A 233 -32.02 17.72 8.11
C SER A 233 -32.99 18.87 7.82
N ALA A 234 -34.19 18.87 8.42
CA ALA A 234 -35.19 19.93 8.29
C ALA A 234 -34.70 21.31 8.79
N CYS A 235 -33.68 21.35 9.66
CA CYS A 235 -33.11 22.60 10.19
C CYS A 235 -31.81 23.03 9.50
N ALA A 236 -31.25 22.21 8.61
CA ALA A 236 -30.08 22.57 7.84
C ALA A 236 -30.50 23.29 6.55
N PRO A 237 -29.72 24.28 6.06
CA PRO A 237 -30.05 24.96 4.81
C PRO A 237 -30.21 23.95 3.64
N PRO A 238 -31.33 24.00 2.89
CA PRO A 238 -31.65 22.98 1.89
C PRO A 238 -30.55 22.84 0.82
N VAL A 239 -29.97 23.96 0.40
CA VAL A 239 -28.86 24.03 -0.56
C VAL A 239 -27.63 23.24 -0.09
N LEU A 240 -27.30 23.30 1.21
CA LEU A 240 -26.17 22.58 1.77
C LEU A 240 -26.45 21.08 1.90
N THR A 241 -27.68 20.71 2.25
CA THR A 241 -28.10 19.31 2.32
C THR A 241 -28.16 18.65 0.94
N GLU A 242 -28.65 19.36 -0.08
CA GLU A 242 -28.65 18.90 -1.48
C GLU A 242 -27.21 18.74 -2.00
N SER A 243 -26.35 19.71 -1.70
CA SER A 243 -24.92 19.65 -2.02
C SER A 243 -24.24 18.45 -1.34
N LEU A 244 -24.58 18.14 -0.08
CA LEU A 244 -24.06 16.99 0.62
C LEU A 244 -24.54 15.67 0.01
N GLN A 245 -25.84 15.55 -0.28
CA GLN A 245 -26.42 14.36 -0.91
C GLN A 245 -25.82 14.11 -2.29
N SER A 246 -25.62 15.16 -3.11
CA SER A 246 -24.99 15.02 -4.42
C SER A 246 -23.53 14.55 -4.32
N VAL A 247 -22.76 15.03 -3.33
CA VAL A 247 -21.39 14.56 -3.09
C VAL A 247 -21.37 13.11 -2.60
N LEU A 248 -22.28 12.72 -1.70
CA LEU A 248 -22.41 11.33 -1.22
C LEU A 248 -22.78 10.38 -2.36
N ALA A 249 -23.74 10.77 -3.22
CA ALA A 249 -24.11 10.03 -4.43
C ALA A 249 -22.93 9.92 -5.40
N ARG A 250 -22.12 10.97 -5.54
CA ARG A 250 -20.90 10.91 -6.36
C ARG A 250 -19.86 9.94 -5.79
N VAL A 251 -19.67 9.93 -4.47
CA VAL A 251 -18.75 9.00 -3.80
C VAL A 251 -19.20 7.55 -3.96
N SER A 252 -20.51 7.27 -3.85
CA SER A 252 -21.03 5.92 -4.06
C SER A 252 -20.89 5.45 -5.51
N ALA A 253 -21.15 6.32 -6.49
CA ALA A 253 -20.92 6.06 -7.91
C ALA A 253 -19.43 5.78 -8.24
N LEU A 254 -18.51 6.55 -7.64
CA LEU A 254 -17.07 6.28 -7.78
C LEU A 254 -16.70 4.91 -7.21
N ARG A 255 -17.29 4.49 -6.08
CA ARG A 255 -17.06 3.16 -5.50
C ARG A 255 -17.58 2.02 -6.39
N SER A 256 -18.68 2.20 -7.12
CA SER A 256 -19.13 1.19 -8.10
C SER A 256 -18.19 1.13 -9.31
N GLU A 257 -17.83 2.27 -9.90
CA GLU A 257 -16.87 2.29 -11.03
C GLU A 257 -15.52 1.66 -10.66
N LEU A 258 -15.00 1.92 -9.46
CA LEU A 258 -13.77 1.31 -8.96
C LEU A 258 -13.90 -0.20 -8.76
N ARG A 259 -15.08 -0.70 -8.35
CA ARG A 259 -15.33 -2.15 -8.21
C ARG A 259 -15.36 -2.82 -9.57
N GLU A 260 -16.00 -2.22 -10.57
CA GLU A 260 -16.01 -2.72 -11.94
C GLU A 260 -14.61 -2.77 -12.53
N LEU A 261 -13.83 -1.69 -12.38
CA LEU A 261 -12.44 -1.64 -12.85
C LEU A 261 -11.50 -2.60 -12.09
N ALA A 262 -11.85 -2.99 -10.86
CA ALA A 262 -11.05 -3.92 -10.06
C ALA A 262 -11.29 -5.40 -10.42
N GLN A 263 -12.32 -5.72 -11.20
CA GLN A 263 -12.59 -7.09 -11.63
C GLN A 263 -11.49 -7.62 -12.57
N VAL A 264 -11.18 -8.91 -12.43
CA VAL A 264 -10.15 -9.58 -13.20
C VAL A 264 -10.74 -10.00 -14.55
N PRO A 265 -10.21 -9.55 -15.70
CA PRO A 265 -10.65 -10.04 -17.00
C PRO A 265 -10.41 -11.55 -17.14
N SER A 266 -11.39 -12.28 -17.67
CA SER A 266 -11.29 -13.74 -17.88
C SER A 266 -10.00 -14.10 -18.62
N GLY A 267 -9.17 -14.95 -18.00
CA GLY A 267 -7.89 -15.39 -18.57
C GLY A 267 -6.65 -14.55 -18.20
N GLN A 268 -6.77 -13.54 -17.33
CA GLN A 268 -5.62 -12.75 -16.85
C GLN A 268 -5.40 -12.91 -15.34
N VAL A 269 -4.14 -12.92 -14.89
CA VAL A 269 -3.78 -13.05 -13.46
C VAL A 269 -3.69 -11.68 -12.75
N LEU A 270 -3.56 -10.60 -13.53
CA LEU A 270 -3.32 -9.24 -13.03
C LEU A 270 -4.59 -8.37 -13.16
N SER A 271 -5.06 -7.80 -12.04
CA SER A 271 -6.17 -6.84 -12.06
C SER A 271 -5.68 -5.39 -12.23
N PRO A 272 -6.47 -4.50 -12.84
CA PRO A 272 -6.13 -3.07 -12.93
C PRO A 272 -5.87 -2.41 -11.57
N ARG A 273 -6.53 -2.88 -10.50
CA ARG A 273 -6.29 -2.43 -9.12
C ARG A 273 -4.88 -2.78 -8.62
N ARG A 274 -4.40 -3.99 -8.93
CA ARG A 274 -3.04 -4.42 -8.56
C ARG A 274 -1.99 -3.64 -9.34
N LEU A 275 -2.21 -3.41 -10.64
CA LEU A 275 -1.30 -2.62 -11.47
C LEU A 275 -1.28 -1.13 -11.04
N ALA A 276 -2.44 -0.57 -10.67
CA ALA A 276 -2.53 0.78 -10.11
C ALA A 276 -1.70 0.93 -8.83
N TRP A 277 -1.80 -0.03 -7.91
CA TRP A 277 -1.00 -0.05 -6.68
C TRP A 277 0.50 -0.13 -6.96
N LEU A 278 0.91 -0.95 -7.92
CA LEU A 278 2.32 -1.08 -8.33
C LEU A 278 2.86 0.24 -8.91
N VAL A 279 2.07 0.93 -9.75
CA VAL A 279 2.45 2.24 -10.32
C VAL A 279 2.53 3.33 -9.26
N ALA A 280 1.56 3.41 -8.35
CA ALA A 280 1.56 4.39 -7.26
C ALA A 280 2.72 4.17 -6.27
N ALA A 281 3.04 2.91 -5.94
CA ALA A 281 4.19 2.58 -5.10
C ALA A 281 5.52 2.96 -5.77
N GLY A 282 5.65 2.73 -7.08
CA GLY A 282 6.82 3.15 -7.86
C GLY A 282 7.03 4.67 -7.85
N MET A 283 5.98 5.47 -8.10
CA MET A 283 6.06 6.94 -8.14
C MET A 283 6.35 7.57 -6.76
N ALA A 284 5.83 7.00 -5.67
CA ALA A 284 6.09 7.49 -4.32
C ALA A 284 7.57 7.33 -3.93
N GLY A 285 8.20 6.21 -4.32
CA GLY A 285 9.64 5.99 -4.14
C GLY A 285 10.50 6.99 -4.91
N SER A 286 10.08 7.36 -6.14
CA SER A 286 10.80 8.36 -6.95
C SER A 286 10.71 9.78 -6.37
N ALA A 287 9.57 10.15 -5.78
CA ALA A 287 9.36 11.48 -5.19
C ALA A 287 10.22 11.72 -3.93
N THR A 288 10.46 10.68 -3.12
CA THR A 288 11.39 10.72 -1.98
C THR A 288 12.85 10.90 -2.41
N LEU A 289 13.25 10.25 -3.51
CA LEU A 289 14.59 10.42 -4.09
C LEU A 289 14.78 11.84 -4.67
N LEU A 290 13.78 12.35 -5.39
CA LEU A 290 13.82 13.72 -5.94
C LEU A 290 13.86 14.79 -4.84
N TRP A 291 13.13 14.59 -3.74
CA TRP A 291 13.10 15.52 -2.60
C TRP A 291 14.41 15.52 -1.80
N SER A 292 15.13 14.40 -1.76
CA SER A 292 16.48 14.32 -1.19
C SER A 292 17.52 15.08 -2.03
N TRP A 293 17.30 15.17 -3.34
CA TRP A 293 18.20 15.84 -4.31
C TRP A 293 17.98 17.37 -4.38
N LEU A 294 16.78 17.84 -4.02
CA LEU A 294 16.37 19.26 -4.11
C LEU A 294 16.60 20.08 -2.82
N ARG A 295 17.32 19.55 -1.83
CA ARG A 295 17.63 20.26 -0.58
C ARG A 295 18.94 21.04 -0.74
N PRO A 296 18.94 22.39 -0.87
CA PRO A 296 20.17 23.15 -0.82
C PRO A 296 20.74 23.13 0.60
N TRP A 297 22.06 23.03 0.69
CA TRP A 297 22.87 22.95 1.90
C TRP A 297 22.66 24.13 2.85
#